data_AF-A0A4Q3VKP9-F1
#
_entry.id   AF-A0A4Q3VKP9-F1
#
_cell.length_a   1.000
_cell.length_b   1.000
_cell.length_c   1.000
_cell.angle_alpha   90.00
_cell.angle_beta   90.00
_cell.angle_gamma   90.00
#
_symmetry.space_group_name_H-M   'P 1'
#
loop_
_entity.id
_entity.type
_entity.pdbx_description
1 polymer ?
#
loop_
_entity_poly.entity_id
_entity_poly.type
_entity_poly.pdbx_seq_one_letter_code
_entity_poly.pdbx_strand_id
1 'polypeptide(L)'
;MAHGGLIERYGPLLEIDGKEAPVSLHEGSTPLIEVPRLAAWAAPGARLFLKYEGLNPTGSFKDRGMVTAVTHARAGGAESVVCASTGNTAASAAAYAAEAAVLPVLA
;
A
#
# COMPACT_ATOMS: atom_id res chain seq x y z
N MET A 1 -0.95 -0.81 20.21
CA MET A 1 0.17 -1.52 19.56
C MET A 1 0.41 -0.85 18.23
N ALA A 2 1.64 -0.42 17.94
CA ALA A 2 1.98 0.18 16.65
C ALA A 2 1.83 -0.89 15.55
N HIS A 3 1.22 -0.53 14.42
CA HIS A 3 1.05 -1.43 13.26
C HIS A 3 2.32 -1.40 12.42
N GLY A 4 2.98 -2.54 12.24
CA GLY A 4 4.26 -2.66 11.54
C GLY A 4 4.26 -2.43 10.02
N GLY A 5 3.08 -2.34 9.39
CA GLY A 5 2.93 -2.29 7.94
C GLY A 5 2.46 -3.62 7.35
N LEU A 6 2.32 -3.65 6.03
CA LEU A 6 1.75 -4.80 5.32
C LEU A 6 2.70 -5.98 5.30
N ILE A 7 3.99 -5.75 5.01
CA ILE A 7 4.99 -6.82 4.88
C ILE A 7 5.28 -7.49 6.23
N GLU A 8 5.31 -6.74 7.34
CA GLU A 8 5.46 -7.37 8.67
C GLU A 8 4.32 -8.34 8.96
N ARG A 9 3.08 -7.97 8.64
CA ARG A 9 1.90 -8.79 8.93
C ARG A 9 1.74 -9.98 7.97
N TYR A 10 2.03 -9.78 6.68
CA TYR A 10 1.71 -10.75 5.63
C TYR A 10 2.94 -11.30 4.91
N GLY A 11 4.16 -10.99 5.37
CA GLY A 11 5.42 -11.39 4.76
C GLY A 11 5.52 -12.87 4.37
N PRO A 12 5.06 -13.84 5.20
CA PRO A 12 5.06 -15.26 4.82
C PRO A 12 4.21 -15.61 3.58
N LEU A 13 3.29 -14.74 3.18
CA LEU A 13 2.46 -14.89 1.97
C LEU A 13 3.03 -14.14 0.76
N LEU A 14 4.10 -13.36 0.95
CA LEU A 14 4.71 -12.53 -0.07
C LEU A 14 6.09 -13.12 -0.40
N GLU A 15 6.35 -13.39 -1.68
CA GLU A 15 7.62 -13.92 -2.17
C GLU A 15 8.70 -12.80 -2.21
N ILE A 16 9.03 -12.24 -1.04
CA ILE A 16 10.06 -11.18 -0.90
C ILE A 16 11.34 -11.79 -0.36
N ASP A 17 12.47 -11.57 -1.04
CA ASP A 17 13.79 -12.03 -0.59
C ASP A 17 14.17 -11.31 0.72
N GLY A 18 14.41 -12.08 1.79
CA GLY A 18 14.57 -11.58 3.15
C GLY A 18 15.97 -11.06 3.50
N LYS A 19 16.79 -10.71 2.50
CA LYS A 19 18.16 -10.22 2.73
C LYS A 19 18.20 -8.81 3.33
N GLU A 20 17.19 -8.00 3.09
CA GLU A 20 17.08 -6.64 3.62
C GLU A 20 15.79 -6.44 4.44
N ALA A 21 15.83 -5.48 5.37
CA ALA A 21 14.65 -5.08 6.11
C ALA A 21 13.60 -4.47 5.16
N PRO A 22 12.32 -4.85 5.28
CA PRO A 22 11.27 -4.33 4.41
C PRO A 22 11.04 -2.84 4.61
N VAL A 23 10.77 -2.14 3.52
CA VAL A 23 10.31 -0.74 3.52
C VAL A 23 8.87 -0.73 4.03
N SER A 24 8.48 0.29 4.79
CA SER A 24 7.11 0.43 5.30
C SER A 24 6.80 1.89 5.60
N LEU A 25 5.59 2.33 5.26
CA LEU A 25 5.04 3.59 5.73
C LEU A 25 3.83 3.33 6.65
N HIS A 26 3.75 2.12 7.22
CA HIS A 26 2.63 1.62 8.03
C HIS A 26 1.32 1.47 7.25
N GLU A 27 1.42 1.15 5.96
CA GLU A 27 0.27 0.91 5.09
C GLU A 27 -0.52 -0.35 5.43
N GLY A 28 -1.74 -0.42 4.89
CA GLY A 28 -2.68 -1.46 5.20
C GLY A 28 -3.40 -1.22 6.52
N SER A 29 -3.98 -2.28 7.09
CA SER A 29 -4.81 -2.21 8.32
C SER A 29 -5.89 -1.12 8.34
N THR A 30 -6.32 -0.63 7.17
CA THR A 30 -7.34 0.40 7.02
C THR A 30 -8.71 -0.07 7.56
N PRO A 31 -9.57 0.86 8.03
CA PRO A 31 -10.87 0.51 8.59
C PRO A 31 -11.78 -0.25 7.62
N LEU A 32 -12.59 -1.16 8.18
CA LEU A 32 -13.75 -1.76 7.54
C LEU A 32 -15.00 -1.20 8.21
N ILE A 33 -15.68 -0.25 7.57
CA ILE A 33 -16.71 0.57 8.18
C ILE A 33 -18.08 0.06 7.75
N GLU A 34 -18.90 -0.42 8.70
CA GLU A 34 -20.29 -0.80 8.42
C GLU A 34 -21.14 0.45 8.18
N VAL A 35 -21.96 0.46 7.12
CA VAL A 35 -22.73 1.63 6.69
C VAL A 35 -24.22 1.32 6.57
N PRO A 36 -24.94 1.21 7.71
CA PRO A 36 -26.32 0.71 7.74
C PRO A 36 -27.31 1.60 6.98
N ARG A 37 -27.11 2.93 6.98
CA ARG A 37 -27.97 3.85 6.23
C ARG A 37 -27.84 3.67 4.72
N LEU A 38 -26.62 3.42 4.23
CA LEU A 38 -26.39 3.14 2.81
C LEU A 38 -26.93 1.76 2.43
N ALA A 39 -26.76 0.76 3.31
CA ALA A 39 -27.32 -0.56 3.13
C ALA A 39 -28.86 -0.52 2.99
N ALA A 40 -29.55 0.20 3.87
CA ALA A 40 -31.01 0.32 3.82
C ALA A 40 -31.53 0.96 2.52
N TRP A 41 -30.75 1.84 1.89
CA TRP A 41 -31.12 2.52 0.65
C TRP A 41 -30.72 1.75 -0.62
N ALA A 42 -29.48 1.22 -0.68
CA ALA A 42 -28.91 0.61 -1.88
C ALA A 42 -28.99 -0.93 -1.93
N ALA A 43 -29.06 -1.59 -0.77
CA ALA A 43 -29.04 -3.06 -0.67
C ALA A 43 -29.89 -3.57 0.51
N PRO A 44 -31.23 -3.39 0.49
CA PRO A 44 -32.11 -3.82 1.57
C PRO A 44 -31.95 -5.31 1.88
N GLY A 45 -31.78 -5.65 3.16
CA GLY A 45 -31.55 -7.03 3.61
C GLY A 45 -30.10 -7.50 3.58
N ALA A 46 -29.16 -6.69 3.07
CA ALA A 46 -27.73 -6.97 3.12
C ALA A 46 -26.99 -6.07 4.12
N ARG A 47 -25.82 -6.52 4.59
CA ARG A 47 -24.86 -5.68 5.31
C ARG A 47 -23.87 -5.10 4.32
N LEU A 48 -23.65 -3.78 4.36
CA LEU A 48 -22.71 -3.10 3.48
C LEU A 48 -21.55 -2.52 4.30
N PHE A 49 -20.33 -2.72 3.80
CA PHE A 49 -19.12 -2.23 4.43
C PHE A 49 -18.28 -1.43 3.42
N LEU A 50 -17.61 -0.40 3.92
CA LEU A 50 -16.61 0.34 3.17
C LEU A 50 -15.22 -0.05 3.66
N LYS A 51 -14.38 -0.58 2.76
CA LYS A 51 -12.96 -0.75 3.02
C LYS A 51 -12.25 0.57 2.74
N TYR A 52 -11.96 1.34 3.79
CA TYR A 52 -11.58 2.74 3.62
C TYR A 52 -10.09 2.92 3.33
N GLU A 53 -9.70 2.67 2.08
CA GLU A 53 -8.32 2.70 1.59
C GLU A 53 -7.68 4.10 1.51
N GLY A 54 -8.47 5.15 1.70
CA GLY A 54 -7.97 6.53 1.72
C GLY A 54 -7.13 6.88 2.95
N LEU A 55 -7.09 6.00 3.96
CA LEU A 55 -6.24 6.16 5.15
C LEU A 55 -4.88 5.44 5.04
N ASN A 56 -4.55 4.91 3.86
CA ASN A 56 -3.16 4.53 3.60
C ASN A 56 -2.27 5.80 3.49
N PRO A 57 -0.95 5.69 3.67
CA PRO A 57 -0.03 6.83 3.79
C PRO A 57 -0.10 7.87 2.67
N THR A 58 -0.23 7.45 1.41
CA THR A 58 -0.35 8.36 0.25
C THR A 58 -1.80 8.54 -0.20
N GLY A 59 -2.77 8.15 0.62
CA GLY A 59 -4.20 8.35 0.37
C GLY A 59 -4.84 7.37 -0.59
N SER A 60 -4.19 6.24 -0.92
CA SER A 60 -4.80 5.23 -1.81
C SER A 60 -4.34 3.80 -1.55
N PHE A 61 -5.09 2.83 -2.07
CA PHE A 61 -4.72 1.42 -1.98
C PHE A 61 -3.42 1.05 -2.71
N LYS A 62 -2.89 1.93 -3.57
CA LYS A 62 -1.66 1.68 -4.34
C LYS A 62 -0.46 1.42 -3.44
N ASP A 63 -0.50 1.97 -2.23
CA ASP A 63 0.50 1.76 -1.18
C ASP A 63 0.72 0.28 -0.86
N ARG A 64 -0.35 -0.52 -0.89
CA ARG A 64 -0.26 -1.96 -0.62
C ARG A 64 0.58 -2.71 -1.64
N GLY A 65 0.52 -2.30 -2.90
CA GLY A 65 1.33 -2.91 -3.96
C GLY A 65 2.72 -2.29 -4.00
N MET A 66 2.79 -0.98 -3.80
CA MET A 66 4.04 -0.23 -3.92
C MET A 66 5.06 -0.61 -2.86
N VAL A 67 4.63 -0.84 -1.61
CA VAL A 67 5.52 -1.31 -0.54
C VAL A 67 6.24 -2.60 -0.94
N THR A 68 5.51 -3.56 -1.53
CA THR A 68 6.04 -4.84 -1.99
C THR A 68 6.95 -4.65 -3.19
N ALA A 69 6.53 -3.86 -4.18
CA ALA A 69 7.30 -3.63 -5.41
C ALA A 69 8.64 -2.93 -5.12
N VAL A 70 8.64 -1.88 -4.31
CA VAL A 70 9.86 -1.14 -3.96
C VAL A 70 10.76 -1.96 -3.04
N THR A 71 10.20 -2.68 -2.06
CA THR A 71 10.99 -3.60 -1.22
C THR A 71 11.70 -4.65 -2.07
N HIS A 72 10.98 -5.25 -3.03
CA HIS A 72 11.57 -6.23 -3.95
C HIS A 72 12.64 -5.61 -4.85
N ALA A 73 12.38 -4.43 -5.43
CA ALA A 73 13.33 -3.72 -6.29
C ALA A 73 14.63 -3.40 -5.53
N ARG A 74 14.50 -2.88 -4.30
CA ARG A 74 15.64 -2.59 -3.42
C ARG A 74 16.43 -3.85 -3.09
N ALA A 75 15.77 -4.94 -2.71
CA ALA A 75 16.42 -6.23 -2.44
C ALA A 75 17.15 -6.80 -3.67
N GLY A 76 16.68 -6.47 -4.88
CA GLY A 76 17.34 -6.78 -6.15
C GLY A 76 18.49 -5.85 -6.53
N GLY A 77 18.82 -4.85 -5.71
CA GLY A 77 19.88 -3.86 -5.96
C GLY A 77 19.49 -2.76 -6.95
N ALA A 78 18.19 -2.50 -7.15
CA ALA A 78 17.75 -1.43 -8.04
C ALA A 78 18.06 -0.05 -7.45
N GLU A 79 18.68 0.82 -8.24
CA GLU A 79 18.95 2.20 -7.87
C GLU A 79 17.80 3.16 -8.22
N SER A 80 16.88 2.72 -9.09
CA SER A 80 15.71 3.51 -9.50
C SER A 80 14.47 2.67 -9.72
N VAL A 81 13.30 3.31 -9.61
CA VAL A 81 12.00 2.76 -10.01
C VAL A 81 11.32 3.73 -10.97
N VAL A 82 10.68 3.17 -11.99
CA VAL A 82 9.99 3.96 -13.03
C VAL A 82 8.50 3.66 -13.02
N CYS A 83 7.67 4.70 -13.07
CA CYS A 83 6.22 4.58 -13.17
C CYS A 83 5.68 5.57 -14.19
N ALA A 84 4.97 5.06 -15.20
CA ALA A 84 4.16 5.87 -16.11
C ALA A 84 2.75 6.00 -15.52
N SER A 85 2.50 7.07 -14.76
CA SER A 85 1.23 7.38 -14.14
C SER A 85 1.17 8.85 -13.75
N THR A 86 0.08 9.52 -14.08
CA THR A 86 -0.18 10.91 -13.68
C THR A 86 -0.95 11.04 -12.35
N GLY A 87 -1.06 9.96 -11.56
CA GLY A 87 -1.95 9.92 -10.39
C GLY A 87 -1.43 9.09 -9.22
N ASN A 88 -2.34 8.48 -8.46
CA ASN A 88 -2.05 7.80 -7.19
C ASN A 88 -0.90 6.79 -7.24
N THR A 89 -0.67 6.11 -8.38
CA THR A 89 0.47 5.19 -8.50
C THR A 89 1.80 5.94 -8.45
N ALA A 90 1.92 7.09 -9.11
CA ALA A 90 3.14 7.89 -9.07
C ALA A 90 3.36 8.52 -7.70
N ALA A 91 2.30 8.99 -7.04
CA ALA A 91 2.41 9.50 -5.66
C ALA A 91 2.90 8.41 -4.69
N SER A 92 2.34 7.20 -4.80
CA SER A 92 2.78 6.04 -4.03
C SER A 92 4.23 5.67 -4.36
N ALA A 93 4.58 5.57 -5.66
CA ALA A 93 5.94 5.25 -6.10
C ALA A 93 6.97 6.25 -5.57
N ALA A 94 6.66 7.54 -5.62
CA ALA A 94 7.53 8.60 -5.08
C ALA A 94 7.79 8.40 -3.58
N ALA A 95 6.74 8.15 -2.80
CA ALA A 95 6.84 8.03 -1.35
C ALA A 95 7.64 6.80 -0.92
N TYR A 96 7.35 5.62 -1.48
CA TYR A 96 8.08 4.40 -1.13
C TYR A 96 9.50 4.39 -1.66
N ALA A 97 9.75 4.95 -2.85
CA ALA A 97 11.11 5.09 -3.37
C ALA A 97 11.95 5.99 -2.45
N ALA A 98 11.39 7.10 -1.97
CA ALA A 98 12.07 7.98 -1.00
C ALA A 98 12.40 7.24 0.31
N GLU A 99 11.45 6.50 0.89
CA GLU A 99 11.69 5.69 2.10
C GLU A 99 12.74 4.59 1.88
N ALA A 100 12.81 4.04 0.66
CA ALA A 100 13.75 3.01 0.27
C ALA A 100 15.13 3.52 -0.16
N ALA A 101 15.34 4.85 -0.22
CA ALA A 101 16.51 5.49 -0.82
C ALA A 101 16.77 5.07 -2.29
N VAL A 102 15.69 4.87 -3.05
CA VAL A 102 15.70 4.54 -4.48
C VAL A 102 15.22 5.75 -5.28
N LEU A 103 15.81 6.03 -6.44
CA LEU A 103 15.43 7.18 -7.26
C LEU A 103 14.07 6.95 -7.97
N PRO A 104 13.04 7.77 -7.72
CA PRO A 104 11.79 7.69 -8.49
C PRO A 104 11.91 8.44 -9.82
N VAL A 105 11.53 7.78 -10.91
CA VAL A 105 11.34 8.39 -12.24
C VAL A 105 9.86 8.27 -12.61
N LEU A 106 9.17 9.40 -12.70
CA LEU A 106 7.72 9.46 -12.85
C LEU A 106 7.37 10.19 -14.15
N ALA A 107 6.44 9.63 -14.92
CA ALA A 107 5.94 10.18 -16.18
C ALA A 107 4.42 10.24 -16.21
#